data_AF-A0A5A7Q5L8-F1
#
_entry.id   AF-A0A5A7Q5L8-F1
#
_cell.length_a   1.000
_cell.length_b   1.000
_cell.length_c   1.000
_cell.angle_alpha   90.00
_cell.angle_beta   90.00
_cell.angle_gamma   90.00
#
_symmetry.space_group_name_H-M   'P 1'
#
loop_
_entity.id
_entity.type
_entity.pdbx_description
1 polymer ?
#
loop_
_entity_poly.entity_id
_entity_poly.type
_entity_poly.pdbx_seq_one_letter_code
_entity_poly.pdbx_strand_id
1 'polypeptide(L)'
;MSSTYANRVIDKTIERYQTALKTPTIGPAKGIDENMQHLKDETAELHKKIELLEVSERMLMGESLDSCSKGELEQLEQQLEQSLKNIRTRKITLLNEQIDHLKQQEERLMKENAELRKRVDSEQHSINFINFV
;
A
#
# COMPACT_ATOMS: atom_id res chain seq x y z
N MET A 1 -45.51 38.79 46.52
CA MET A 1 -45.14 37.43 46.97
C MET A 1 -44.79 36.46 45.83
N SER A 2 -45.28 36.65 44.58
CA SER A 2 -44.97 35.73 43.45
C SER A 2 -43.58 35.91 42.82
N SER A 3 -43.05 37.13 42.75
CA SER A 3 -41.75 37.43 42.11
C SER A 3 -40.56 36.91 42.94
N THR A 4 -40.64 36.97 44.27
CA THR A 4 -39.60 36.46 45.17
C THR A 4 -39.51 34.93 45.18
N TYR A 5 -40.64 34.24 45.00
CA TYR A 5 -40.66 32.78 44.87
C TYR A 5 -40.06 32.33 43.54
N ALA A 6 -40.42 33.00 42.43
CA ALA A 6 -39.87 32.72 41.11
C ALA A 6 -38.34 32.90 41.07
N ASN A 7 -37.82 33.99 41.63
CA ASN A 7 -36.38 34.21 41.74
C ASN A 7 -35.69 33.09 42.54
N ARG A 8 -36.28 32.68 43.68
CA ARG A 8 -35.71 31.59 44.50
C ARG A 8 -35.69 30.23 43.79
N VAL A 9 -36.67 29.96 42.91
CA VAL A 9 -36.70 28.73 42.10
C VAL A 9 -35.65 28.77 41.00
N ILE A 10 -35.48 29.94 40.35
CA ILE A 10 -34.45 30.15 39.33
C ILE A 10 -33.05 30.03 39.95
N ASP A 11 -32.81 30.67 41.10
CA ASP A 11 -31.52 30.60 41.80
C ASP A 11 -31.17 29.16 42.20
N LYS A 12 -32.13 28.42 42.75
CA LYS A 12 -31.94 26.99 43.09
C LYS A 12 -31.69 26.12 41.86
N THR A 13 -32.32 26.46 40.73
CA THR A 13 -32.14 25.72 39.48
C THR A 13 -30.75 25.99 38.92
N ILE A 14 -30.32 27.25 38.88
CA ILE A 14 -28.96 27.66 38.49
C ILE A 14 -27.91 26.99 39.39
N GLU A 15 -28.12 27.02 40.71
CA GLU A 15 -27.23 26.38 41.68
C GLU A 15 -27.12 24.87 41.42
N ARG A 16 -28.24 24.16 41.18
CA ARG A 16 -28.22 22.74 40.79
C ARG A 16 -27.39 22.47 39.54
N TYR A 17 -27.49 23.31 38.51
CA TYR A 17 -26.70 23.17 37.29
C TYR A 17 -25.21 23.48 37.52
N GLN A 18 -24.90 24.50 38.32
CA GLN A 18 -23.52 24.82 38.70
C GLN A 18 -22.90 23.73 39.57
N THR A 19 -23.66 23.12 40.47
CA THR A 19 -23.21 21.99 41.29
C THR A 19 -23.02 20.75 40.43
N ALA A 20 -23.90 20.46 39.46
CA ALA A 20 -23.74 19.34 38.54
C ALA A 20 -22.50 19.47 37.63
N LEU A 21 -22.12 20.69 37.27
CA LEU A 21 -20.87 20.99 36.55
C LEU A 21 -19.62 20.89 37.43
N LYS A 22 -19.76 21.15 38.74
CA LYS A 22 -18.66 21.12 39.73
C LYS A 22 -18.50 19.79 40.44
N THR A 23 -19.54 18.97 40.49
CA THR A 23 -19.45 17.60 40.99
C THR A 23 -18.81 16.76 39.90
N PRO A 24 -17.63 16.17 40.14
CA PRO A 24 -17.12 15.16 39.24
C PRO A 24 -18.16 14.06 39.23
N THR A 25 -18.74 13.80 38.07
CA THR A 25 -19.63 12.67 37.85
C THR A 25 -18.92 11.44 38.42
N ILE A 26 -19.54 10.78 39.38
CA ILE A 26 -19.08 9.50 39.92
C ILE A 26 -19.38 8.46 38.82
N GLY A 27 -18.45 8.33 37.88
CA GLY A 27 -18.51 7.55 36.63
C GLY A 27 -17.37 8.02 35.69
N PRO A 28 -16.82 7.20 34.77
CA PRO A 28 -15.39 7.18 34.39
C PRO A 28 -14.92 8.37 33.52
N ALA A 29 -15.04 9.60 34.02
CA ALA A 29 -14.51 10.80 33.36
C ALA A 29 -12.98 10.77 33.29
N LYS A 30 -12.31 10.18 34.29
CA LYS A 30 -10.85 9.96 34.30
C LYS A 30 -10.38 9.03 33.17
N GLY A 31 -11.11 7.94 32.93
CA GLY A 31 -10.77 6.99 31.87
C GLY A 31 -10.99 7.55 30.46
N ILE A 32 -11.95 8.46 30.28
CA ILE A 32 -12.19 9.13 28.99
C ILE A 32 -11.08 10.16 28.70
N ASP A 33 -10.64 10.92 29.71
CA ASP A 33 -9.57 11.91 29.57
C ASP A 33 -8.19 11.25 29.36
N GLU A 34 -7.88 10.20 30.12
CA GLU A 34 -6.68 9.38 29.94
C GLU A 34 -6.65 8.69 28.56
N ASN A 35 -7.78 8.14 28.10
CA ASN A 35 -7.90 7.55 26.77
C ASN A 35 -7.77 8.59 25.64
N MET A 36 -8.34 9.79 25.84
CA MET A 36 -8.20 10.89 24.87
C MET A 36 -6.75 11.40 24.82
N GLN A 37 -6.05 11.44 25.94
CA GLN A 37 -4.64 11.81 25.99
C GLN A 37 -3.78 10.74 25.30
N HIS A 38 -4.03 9.46 25.57
CA HIS A 38 -3.37 8.35 24.89
C HIS A 38 -3.53 8.43 23.36
N LEU A 39 -4.75 8.67 22.88
CA LEU A 39 -5.02 8.81 21.44
C LEU A 39 -4.31 10.02 20.82
N LYS A 40 -4.17 11.13 21.56
CA LYS A 40 -3.39 12.29 21.10
C LYS A 40 -1.91 11.96 20.99
N ASP A 41 -1.36 11.27 21.98
CA ASP A 41 0.05 10.88 22.01
C ASP A 41 0.35 9.88 20.87
N GLU A 42 -0.53 8.89 20.66
CA GLU A 42 -0.45 7.94 19.54
C GLU A 42 -0.53 8.66 18.20
N THR A 43 -1.45 9.64 18.06
CA THR A 43 -1.55 10.45 16.85
C THR A 43 -0.28 11.26 16.59
N ALA A 44 0.33 11.83 17.63
CA ALA A 44 1.58 12.57 17.52
C ALA A 44 2.75 11.65 17.13
N GLU A 45 2.81 10.44 17.68
CA GLU A 45 3.81 9.45 17.31
C GLU A 45 3.68 9.01 15.84
N LEU A 46 2.45 8.78 15.38
CA LEU A 46 2.18 8.46 13.98
C LEU A 46 2.57 9.60 13.04
N HIS A 47 2.26 10.85 13.39
CA HIS A 47 2.70 12.02 12.60
C HIS A 47 4.22 12.08 12.49
N LYS A 48 4.94 11.91 13.61
CA LYS A 48 6.40 11.88 13.60
C LYS A 48 6.94 10.75 12.72
N LYS A 49 6.30 9.58 12.74
CA LYS A 49 6.69 8.46 11.88
C LYS A 49 6.49 8.76 10.40
N ILE A 50 5.40 9.45 10.05
CA ILE A 50 5.14 9.91 8.68
C ILE A 50 6.22 10.89 8.23
N GLU A 51 6.54 11.91 9.04
CA GLU A 51 7.57 12.89 8.72
C GLU A 51 8.94 12.24 8.48
N LEU A 52 9.31 11.26 9.31
CA LEU A 52 10.56 10.51 9.13
C LEU A 52 10.56 9.69 7.83
N LEU A 53 9.43 9.09 7.46
CA LEU A 53 9.29 8.35 6.21
C LEU A 53 9.40 9.28 5.00
N GLU A 54 8.76 10.45 5.02
CA GLU A 54 8.82 11.44 3.94
C GLU A 54 10.24 12.01 3.76
N VAL A 55 10.97 12.22 4.85
CA VAL A 55 12.39 12.60 4.78
C VAL A 55 13.21 11.47 4.15
N SER A 56 13.02 10.24 4.60
CA SER A 56 13.72 9.08 4.04
C SER A 56 13.41 8.88 2.55
N GLU A 57 12.18 9.10 2.12
CA GLU A 57 11.77 9.01 0.72
C GLU A 57 12.50 10.05 -0.12
N ARG A 58 12.50 11.31 0.30
CA ARG A 58 13.23 12.40 -0.38
C ARG A 58 14.72 12.09 -0.50
N MET A 59 15.34 11.59 0.58
CA MET A 59 16.74 11.16 0.54
C MET A 59 16.96 10.04 -0.48
N LEU A 60 16.11 9.02 -0.51
CA LEU A 60 16.18 7.93 -1.51
C LEU A 60 15.99 8.43 -2.95
N MET A 61 15.26 9.54 -3.14
CA MET A 61 15.12 10.22 -4.43
C MET A 61 16.30 11.14 -4.77
N GLY A 62 17.29 11.25 -3.90
CA GLY A 62 18.46 12.10 -4.08
C GLY A 62 18.23 13.57 -3.73
N GLU A 63 17.17 13.88 -2.99
CA GLU A 63 16.82 15.22 -2.55
C GLU A 63 17.31 15.50 -1.12
N SER A 64 17.50 16.78 -0.79
CA SER A 64 17.83 17.24 0.58
C SER A 64 19.07 16.57 1.20
N LEU A 65 20.08 16.27 0.39
CA LEU A 65 21.30 15.57 0.81
C LEU A 65 22.37 16.50 1.43
N ASP A 66 22.15 17.81 1.42
CA ASP A 66 23.14 18.82 1.82
C ASP A 66 23.60 18.69 3.28
N SER A 67 22.75 18.11 4.14
CA SER A 67 23.03 17.88 5.56
C SER A 67 23.56 16.47 5.86
N CYS A 68 23.66 15.58 4.86
CA CYS A 68 24.10 14.21 5.08
C CYS A 68 25.61 14.13 5.30
N SER A 69 26.01 13.33 6.28
CA SER A 69 27.40 12.93 6.44
C SER A 69 27.83 11.95 5.35
N LYS A 70 29.14 11.82 5.15
CA LYS A 70 29.72 10.83 4.22
C LYS A 70 29.22 9.41 4.49
N GLY A 71 29.12 9.01 5.76
CA GLY A 71 28.67 7.67 6.14
C GLY A 71 27.20 7.43 5.81
N GLU A 72 26.34 8.43 5.99
CA GLU A 72 24.92 8.34 5.62
C GLU A 72 24.74 8.25 4.11
N LEU A 73 25.54 9.00 3.34
CA LEU A 73 25.53 8.91 1.88
C LEU A 73 26.01 7.53 1.38
N GLU A 74 27.06 6.97 1.98
CA GLU A 74 27.55 5.63 1.64
C GLU A 74 26.50 4.55 1.95
N GLN A 75 25.78 4.66 3.07
CA GLN A 75 24.67 3.74 3.39
C GLN A 75 23.51 3.87 2.41
N LEU A 76 23.14 5.10 2.05
CA LEU A 76 22.08 5.37 1.09
C LEU A 76 22.42 4.79 -0.30
N GLU A 77 23.65 4.98 -0.76
CA GLU A 77 24.16 4.44 -2.02
C GLU A 77 24.09 2.90 -2.02
N GLN A 78 24.58 2.25 -0.97
CA GLN A 78 24.51 0.78 -0.83
C GLN A 78 23.07 0.27 -0.85
N GLN A 79 22.15 0.95 -0.17
CA GLN A 79 20.74 0.57 -0.16
C GLN A 79 20.10 0.68 -1.55
N LEU A 80 20.40 1.75 -2.28
CA LEU A 80 19.91 1.97 -3.63
C LEU A 80 20.50 0.96 -4.62
N GLU A 81 21.81 0.70 -4.54
CA GLU A 81 22.49 -0.27 -5.40
C GLU A 81 21.92 -1.68 -5.19
N GLN A 82 21.76 -2.11 -3.94
CA GLN A 82 21.20 -3.42 -3.62
C GLN A 82 19.74 -3.54 -4.09
N SER A 83 18.93 -2.51 -3.90
CA SER A 83 17.53 -2.49 -4.34
C SER A 83 17.44 -2.56 -5.87
N LEU A 84 18.27 -1.80 -6.57
CA LEU A 84 18.33 -1.79 -8.03
C LEU A 84 18.79 -3.14 -8.59
N LYS A 85 19.78 -3.77 -7.95
CA LYS A 85 20.23 -5.13 -8.28
C LYS A 85 19.10 -6.15 -8.13
N ASN A 86 18.31 -6.06 -7.05
CA ASN A 86 17.16 -6.95 -6.82
C ASN A 86 16.10 -6.77 -7.92
N ILE A 87 15.75 -5.52 -8.24
CA ILE A 87 14.78 -5.18 -9.30
C ILE A 87 15.25 -5.73 -10.65
N ARG A 88 16.51 -5.48 -11.03
CA ARG A 88 17.09 -5.96 -12.29
C ARG A 88 17.08 -7.49 -12.36
N THR A 89 17.51 -8.14 -11.29
CA THR A 89 17.53 -9.61 -11.20
C THR A 89 16.13 -10.17 -11.41
N ARG A 90 15.12 -9.64 -10.70
CA ARG A 90 13.74 -10.09 -10.84
C ARG A 90 13.21 -9.88 -12.26
N LYS A 91 13.50 -8.72 -12.87
CA LYS A 91 13.08 -8.41 -14.24
C LYS A 91 13.71 -9.38 -15.25
N ILE A 92 15.00 -9.68 -15.11
CA ILE A 92 15.71 -10.63 -15.97
C ILE A 92 15.11 -12.03 -15.83
N THR A 93 14.86 -12.50 -14.61
CA THR A 93 14.24 -13.80 -14.37
C THR A 93 12.89 -13.90 -15.07
N LEU A 94 12.01 -12.91 -14.90
CA LEU A 94 10.69 -12.89 -15.53
C LEU A 94 10.76 -12.84 -17.06
N LEU A 95 11.68 -12.07 -17.62
CA LEU A 95 11.87 -12.00 -19.08
C LEU A 95 12.37 -13.34 -19.63
N ASN A 96 13.29 -14.01 -18.94
CA ASN A 96 13.78 -15.33 -19.34
C ASN A 96 12.65 -16.37 -19.29
N GLU A 97 11.84 -16.37 -18.23
CA GLU A 97 10.65 -17.24 -18.13
C GLU A 97 9.69 -17.01 -19.32
N GLN A 98 9.46 -15.76 -19.72
CA GLN A 98 8.63 -15.44 -20.89
C GLN A 98 9.25 -15.91 -22.21
N ILE A 99 10.57 -15.72 -22.38
CA ILE A 99 11.30 -16.18 -23.57
C ILE A 99 11.19 -17.70 -23.69
N ASP A 100 11.39 -18.43 -22.60
CA ASP A 100 11.34 -19.88 -22.60
C ASP A 100 9.93 -20.41 -22.90
N HIS A 101 8.89 -19.77 -22.33
CA HIS A 101 7.50 -20.07 -22.67
C HIS A 101 7.22 -19.87 -24.16
N LEU A 102 7.65 -18.73 -24.73
CA LEU A 102 7.45 -18.42 -26.15
C LEU A 102 8.18 -19.41 -27.06
N LYS A 103 9.42 -19.81 -26.72
CA LYS A 103 10.16 -20.84 -27.47
C LYS A 103 9.44 -22.18 -27.49
N GLN A 104 8.89 -22.61 -26.34
CA GLN A 104 8.11 -23.85 -26.27
C GLN A 104 6.82 -23.77 -27.10
N GLN A 105 6.16 -22.61 -27.11
CA GLN A 105 4.99 -22.37 -27.93
C GLN A 105 5.33 -22.40 -29.42
N GLU A 106 6.42 -21.74 -29.82
CA GLU A 106 6.94 -21.77 -31.19
C GLU A 106 7.22 -23.20 -31.65
N GLU A 107 7.94 -24.00 -30.86
CA GLU A 107 8.25 -25.39 -31.19
C GLU A 107 6.97 -26.23 -31.39
N ARG A 108 5.99 -26.06 -30.51
CA ARG A 108 4.69 -26.75 -30.61
C ARG A 108 3.95 -26.39 -31.89
N LEU A 109 3.86 -25.10 -32.20
CA LEU A 109 3.20 -24.60 -33.41
C LEU A 109 3.94 -25.03 -34.68
N MET A 110 5.27 -25.11 -34.66
CA MET A 110 6.04 -25.64 -35.79
C MET A 110 5.74 -27.12 -36.04
N LYS A 111 5.66 -27.94 -34.98
CA LYS A 111 5.28 -29.36 -35.10
C LYS A 111 3.87 -29.53 -35.66
N GLU A 112 2.90 -28.81 -35.11
CA GLU A 112 1.51 -28.84 -35.58
C GLU A 112 1.39 -28.40 -37.05
N ASN A 113 2.06 -27.30 -37.42
CA ASN A 113 2.08 -26.86 -38.82
C ASN A 113 2.72 -27.87 -39.77
N ALA A 114 3.78 -28.57 -39.34
CA ALA A 114 4.41 -29.60 -40.15
C ALA A 114 3.49 -30.81 -40.35
N GLU A 115 2.73 -31.21 -39.33
CA GLU A 115 1.73 -32.27 -39.42
C GLU A 115 0.56 -31.90 -40.33
N LEU A 116 0.03 -30.68 -40.19
CA LEU A 116 -1.04 -30.17 -41.06
C LEU A 116 -0.60 -30.13 -42.54
N ARG A 117 0.62 -29.66 -42.82
CA ARG A 117 1.16 -29.66 -44.18
C ARG A 117 1.22 -31.06 -44.78
N LYS A 118 1.72 -32.05 -44.03
CA LYS A 118 1.74 -33.46 -44.47
C LYS A 118 0.34 -34.00 -44.78
N ARG A 119 -0.66 -33.65 -43.95
CA ARG A 119 -2.05 -34.05 -44.17
C ARG A 119 -2.62 -33.46 -45.46
N VAL A 120 -2.45 -32.15 -45.65
CA VAL A 120 -2.87 -31.45 -46.88
C VAL A 120 -2.20 -32.07 -48.11
N ASP A 121 -0.90 -32.34 -48.04
CA ASP A 121 -0.19 -32.99 -49.15
C ASP A 121 -0.80 -34.37 -49.44
N SER A 122 -1.04 -35.20 -48.42
CA SER A 122 -1.62 -36.54 -48.60
C SER A 122 -3.04 -36.53 -49.19
N GLU A 123 -3.88 -35.56 -48.78
CA GLU A 123 -5.22 -35.37 -49.32
C GLU A 123 -5.14 -34.92 -50.79
N GLN A 124 -4.23 -34.01 -51.13
CA GLN A 124 -4.03 -33.56 -52.50
C GLN A 124 -3.54 -34.70 -53.41
N HIS A 125 -2.63 -35.56 -52.93
CA HIS A 125 -2.19 -36.75 -53.66
C HIS A 125 -3.35 -37.73 -53.87
N SER A 126 -4.21 -37.91 -52.87
CA SER A 126 -5.40 -38.78 -52.98
C SER A 126 -6.41 -38.25 -54.00
N ILE A 127 -6.67 -36.94 -54.01
CA ILE A 127 -7.53 -36.26 -54.99
C ILE A 127 -6.96 -36.41 -56.40
N ASN A 128 -5.66 -36.16 -56.57
CA ASN A 128 -5.01 -36.29 -57.87
C ASN A 128 -5.04 -37.73 -58.38
N PHE A 129 -4.89 -38.71 -57.49
CA PHE A 129 -5.01 -40.13 -57.84
C PHE A 129 -6.43 -40.49 -58.30
N ILE A 130 -7.47 -40.05 -57.58
CA ILE A 130 -8.87 -40.27 -57.97
C ILE A 130 -9.17 -39.63 -59.33
N ASN A 131 -8.65 -38.43 -59.61
CA ASN A 131 -8.88 -37.75 -60.89
C ASN A 131 -8.16 -38.40 -62.08
N PHE A 132 -7.21 -39.31 -61.85
CA PHE A 132 -6.46 -40.01 -62.90
C PHE A 132 -7.01 -41.41 -63.23
N VAL A 133 -7.84 -41.98 -62.35
CA VAL A 133 -8.54 -43.27 -62.54
C VAL A 133 -9.92 -43.03 -63.14
#